data_AF-A0A1C5MCS4-F1
#
_entry.id   AF-A0A1C5MCS4-F1
#
_cell.length_a   1.000
_cell.length_b   1.000
_cell.length_c   1.000
_cell.angle_alpha   90.00
_cell.angle_beta   90.00
_cell.angle_gamma   90.00
#
_symmetry.space_group_name_H-M   'P 1'
#
loop_
_entity.id
_entity.type
_entity.pdbx_description
1 polymer ?
#
loop_
_entity_poly.entity_id
_entity_poly.type
_entity_poly.pdbx_seq_one_letter_code
_entity_poly.pdbx_strand_id
1 'polypeptide(L)'
;MAIFKVAAHTGDNNNGYIEYDTETKELGVHLNDEDINAKVREYLTTERPLHRFTDLSYYETVSVVPTDDVESLKLALCYIWLALGVHVDWSRPVEG
;
A
#
# COMPACT_ATOMS: atom_id res chain seq x y z
N MET A 1 6.99 -13.31 -13.56
CA MET A 1 7.23 -12.52 -12.36
C MET A 1 7.10 -11.03 -12.66
N ALA A 2 5.89 -10.50 -12.51
CA ALA A 2 5.63 -9.07 -12.54
C ALA A 2 5.57 -8.55 -11.09
N ILE A 3 6.60 -7.78 -10.71
CA ILE A 3 6.69 -7.15 -9.40
C ILE A 3 6.19 -5.72 -9.52
N PHE A 4 5.19 -5.38 -8.72
CA PHE A 4 4.81 -4.00 -8.45
C PHE A 4 5.69 -3.46 -7.32
N LYS A 5 6.32 -2.29 -7.50
CA LYS A 5 7.05 -1.58 -6.45
C LYS A 5 6.59 -0.13 -6.36
N VAL A 6 6.54 0.40 -5.15
CA VAL A 6 6.25 1.82 -4.92
C VAL A 6 7.05 2.35 -3.73
N ALA A 7 7.58 3.56 -3.87
CA ALA A 7 8.29 4.22 -2.79
C ALA A 7 7.32 4.60 -1.66
N ALA A 8 7.78 4.46 -0.42
CA ALA A 8 7.02 4.81 0.77
C ALA A 8 7.92 5.45 1.82
N HIS A 9 7.37 6.32 2.66
CA HIS A 9 8.12 6.91 3.77
C HIS A 9 7.25 7.25 4.99
N THR A 10 7.90 7.42 6.13
CA THR A 10 7.29 8.03 7.35
C THR A 10 8.18 9.14 7.89
N GLY A 11 7.62 10.32 8.18
CA GLY A 11 8.41 11.46 8.68
C GLY A 11 9.60 11.82 7.77
N ASP A 12 10.54 12.61 8.27
CA ASP A 12 11.51 13.28 7.40
C ASP A 12 12.63 12.39 6.83
N ASN A 13 12.83 11.14 7.30
CA ASN A 13 13.97 10.31 6.86
C ASN A 13 13.74 8.80 6.83
N ASN A 14 12.53 8.28 7.07
CA ASN A 14 12.28 6.85 6.98
C ASN A 14 11.85 6.46 5.56
N ASN A 15 12.77 6.57 4.60
CA ASN A 15 12.51 6.20 3.21
C ASN A 15 12.61 4.69 3.02
N GLY A 16 11.70 4.13 2.25
CA GLY A 16 11.68 2.72 1.88
C GLY A 16 10.76 2.47 0.71
N TYR A 17 10.29 1.24 0.59
CA TYR A 17 9.37 0.85 -0.47
C TYR A 17 8.49 -0.32 -0.04
N ILE A 18 7.40 -0.49 -0.79
CA ILE A 18 6.52 -1.64 -0.73
C ILE A 18 6.63 -2.34 -2.08
N GLU A 19 6.74 -3.66 -2.06
CA GLU A 19 6.72 -4.49 -3.25
C GLU A 19 5.66 -5.59 -3.14
N TYR A 20 5.10 -5.96 -4.28
CA TYR A 20 4.06 -6.96 -4.38
C TYR A 20 4.26 -7.79 -5.64
N ASP A 21 4.35 -9.10 -5.47
CA ASP A 21 4.37 -10.03 -6.59
C ASP A 21 2.93 -10.28 -7.06
N THR A 22 2.63 -9.86 -8.29
CA THR A 22 1.26 -9.97 -8.84
C THR A 22 0.83 -11.39 -9.19
N GLU A 23 1.77 -12.35 -9.25
CA GLU A 23 1.51 -13.76 -9.53
C GLU A 23 1.34 -14.56 -8.23
N THR A 24 2.24 -14.38 -7.26
CA THR A 24 2.23 -15.13 -5.98
C THR A 24 1.44 -14.43 -4.88
N LYS A 25 1.11 -13.15 -5.06
CA LYS A 25 0.50 -12.25 -4.07
C LYS A 25 1.37 -12.00 -2.83
N GLU A 26 2.67 -12.26 -2.92
CA GLU A 26 3.60 -12.01 -1.82
C GLU A 26 3.84 -10.50 -1.64
N LEU A 27 3.77 -10.04 -0.39
CA LEU A 27 3.95 -8.64 0.00
C LEU A 27 5.29 -8.44 0.73
N GLY A 28 6.12 -7.54 0.20
CA GLY A 28 7.33 -7.04 0.84
C GLY A 28 7.12 -5.60 1.35
N VAL A 29 7.55 -5.33 2.58
CA VAL A 29 7.54 -3.98 3.17
C VAL A 29 8.92 -3.71 3.75
N HIS A 30 9.54 -2.63 3.26
CA HIS A 30 10.96 -2.33 3.45
C HIS A 30 11.16 -0.89 3.92
N LEU A 31 10.55 -0.50 5.05
CA LEU A 31 10.86 0.74 5.76
C LEU A 31 11.94 0.47 6.82
N ASN A 32 12.63 1.51 7.28
CA ASN A 32 13.67 1.43 8.32
C ASN A 32 13.08 1.35 9.75
N ASP A 33 11.84 0.92 9.87
CA ASP A 33 11.11 0.76 11.14
C ASP A 33 10.30 -0.54 11.08
N GLU A 34 10.73 -1.55 11.84
CA GLU A 34 10.11 -2.88 11.80
C GLU A 34 8.72 -2.92 12.44
N ASP A 35 8.46 -2.06 13.42
CA ASP A 35 7.12 -1.95 14.04
C ASP A 35 6.12 -1.37 13.03
N ILE A 36 6.55 -0.40 12.23
CA ILE A 36 5.75 0.11 11.12
C ILE A 36 5.63 -0.93 10.00
N ASN A 37 6.69 -1.65 9.65
CA ASN A 37 6.63 -2.73 8.65
C ASN A 37 5.57 -3.77 9.02
N ALA A 38 5.54 -4.22 10.28
CA ALA A 38 4.54 -5.17 10.77
C ALA A 38 3.12 -4.62 10.64
N LYS A 39 2.89 -3.36 11.02
CA LYS A 39 1.57 -2.70 10.91
C LYS A 39 1.14 -2.52 9.45
N VAL A 40 2.06 -2.20 8.54
CA VAL A 40 1.76 -2.09 7.11
C VAL A 40 1.39 -3.45 6.53
N ARG A 41 2.12 -4.51 6.89
CA ARG A 41 1.78 -5.89 6.47
C ARG A 41 0.38 -6.26 6.96
N GLU A 42 0.10 -6.11 8.25
CA GLU A 42 -1.23 -6.36 8.83
C GLU A 42 -2.31 -5.52 8.14
N TYR A 43 -2.03 -4.24 7.87
CA TYR A 43 -2.97 -3.36 7.18
C TYR A 43 -3.32 -3.89 5.79
N LEU A 44 -2.32 -4.27 5.01
CA LEU A 44 -2.49 -4.68 3.62
C LEU A 44 -2.98 -6.13 3.45
N THR A 45 -2.82 -6.99 4.46
CA THR A 45 -3.28 -8.40 4.41
C THR A 45 -4.59 -8.66 5.14
N THR A 46 -5.21 -7.63 5.72
CA THR A 46 -6.49 -7.75 6.45
C THR A 46 -7.62 -7.11 5.68
N GLU A 47 -8.77 -7.80 5.62
CA GLU A 47 -9.99 -7.27 5.00
C GLU A 47 -10.38 -5.93 5.63
N ARG A 48 -10.71 -4.96 4.78
CA ARG A 48 -11.14 -3.64 5.23
C ARG A 48 -12.09 -2.95 4.25
N PRO A 49 -12.98 -2.08 4.77
CA PRO A 49 -13.76 -1.19 3.94
C PRO A 49 -12.88 -0.07 3.38
N LEU A 50 -12.93 0.16 2.07
CA LEU A 50 -12.28 1.27 1.38
C LEU A 50 -13.29 1.98 0.48
N HIS A 51 -13.07 3.27 0.25
CA HIS A 51 -13.89 4.04 -0.69
C HIS A 51 -13.27 3.98 -2.08
N ARG A 52 -13.98 3.40 -3.03
CA ARG A 52 -13.61 3.41 -4.45
C ARG A 52 -14.43 4.50 -5.13
N PHE A 53 -13.78 5.60 -5.48
CA PHE A 53 -14.42 6.68 -6.23
C PHE A 53 -14.82 6.20 -7.62
N THR A 54 -16.09 6.36 -7.96
CA THR A 54 -16.64 6.05 -9.28
C THR A 54 -16.58 7.26 -10.21
N ASP A 55 -16.55 8.46 -9.63
CA ASP A 55 -16.30 9.74 -10.29
C ASP A 55 -15.78 10.78 -9.28
N LEU A 56 -15.79 12.06 -9.65
CA LEU A 56 -15.28 13.16 -8.81
C LEU A 56 -16.07 13.39 -7.51
N SER A 57 -17.33 12.98 -7.44
CA SER A 57 -18.27 13.29 -6.34
C SER A 57 -18.78 12.05 -5.62
N TYR A 58 -18.78 10.89 -6.28
CA TYR A 58 -19.35 9.66 -5.74
C TYR A 58 -18.30 8.57 -5.57
N TYR A 59 -18.49 7.78 -4.52
CA TYR A 59 -17.76 6.57 -4.25
C TYR A 59 -18.71 5.48 -3.79
N GLU A 60 -18.28 4.23 -3.95
CA GLU A 60 -18.85 3.08 -3.27
C GLU A 60 -17.90 2.59 -2.18
N THR A 61 -18.44 1.98 -1.14
CA THR A 61 -17.64 1.29 -0.13
C THR A 61 -17.49 -0.17 -0.54
N VAL A 62 -16.24 -0.60 -0.70
CA VAL A 62 -15.89 -1.99 -1.00
C VAL A 62 -15.17 -2.62 0.19
N SER A 63 -15.53 -3.85 0.55
CA SER A 63 -14.77 -4.67 1.50
C SER A 63 -13.78 -5.51 0.71
N VAL A 64 -12.48 -5.31 0.94
CA VAL A 64 -11.41 -6.00 0.21
C VAL A 64 -10.26 -6.36 1.14
N VAL A 65 -9.58 -7.47 0.86
CA VAL A 65 -8.21 -7.68 1.35
C VAL A 65 -7.27 -7.00 0.34
N PRO A 66 -6.49 -5.98 0.73
CA PRO A 66 -5.70 -5.23 -0.24
C PRO A 66 -4.75 -6.06 -1.09
N THR A 67 -4.18 -7.14 -0.55
CA THR A 67 -3.30 -8.06 -1.29
C THR A 67 -4.04 -9.08 -2.17
N ASP A 68 -5.36 -9.00 -2.34
CA ASP A 68 -6.07 -9.90 -3.27
C ASP A 68 -5.71 -9.63 -4.74
N ASP A 69 -5.44 -8.38 -5.10
CA ASP A 69 -5.03 -7.94 -6.43
C ASP A 69 -4.33 -6.58 -6.38
N VAL A 70 -3.62 -6.22 -7.46
CA VAL A 70 -2.82 -4.99 -7.50
C VAL A 70 -3.66 -3.70 -7.46
N GLU A 71 -4.91 -3.72 -7.93
CA GLU A 71 -5.77 -2.54 -7.92
C GLU A 71 -6.35 -2.31 -6.51
N SER A 72 -6.74 -3.37 -5.82
CA SER A 72 -7.10 -3.33 -4.39
C SER A 72 -5.92 -2.86 -3.53
N LEU A 73 -4.70 -3.31 -3.84
CA LEU A 73 -3.48 -2.88 -3.16
C LEU A 73 -3.25 -1.38 -3.34
N LYS A 74 -3.27 -0.89 -4.59
CA LYS A 74 -3.12 0.55 -4.90
C LYS A 74 -4.17 1.39 -4.18
N LEU A 75 -5.43 0.93 -4.17
CA LEU A 75 -6.50 1.62 -3.48
C LEU A 75 -6.19 1.78 -1.98
N ALA A 76 -5.78 0.69 -1.31
CA ALA A 76 -5.42 0.75 0.10
C ALA A 76 -4.22 1.65 0.37
N LEU A 77 -3.22 1.63 -0.52
CA LEU A 77 -2.04 2.50 -0.45
C LEU A 77 -2.38 4.00 -0.56
N CYS A 78 -3.46 4.37 -1.25
CA CYS A 78 -3.97 5.75 -1.24
C CYS A 78 -4.50 6.20 0.13
N TYR A 79 -4.91 5.26 0.98
CA TYR A 79 -5.51 5.53 2.30
C TYR A 79 -4.59 5.24 3.48
N ILE A 80 -3.50 4.49 3.29
CA ILE A 80 -2.67 3.96 4.38
C ILE A 80 -2.10 5.05 5.31
N TRP A 81 -1.85 6.24 4.77
CA TRP A 81 -1.36 7.39 5.54
C TRP A 81 -2.33 7.82 6.65
N LEU A 82 -3.64 7.68 6.45
CA LEU A 82 -4.65 8.03 7.46
C LEU A 82 -4.55 7.15 8.71
N ALA A 83 -4.20 5.87 8.50
CA ALA A 83 -4.14 4.89 9.57
C ALA A 83 -2.76 4.83 10.23
N LEU A 84 -1.69 4.92 9.44
CA LEU A 84 -0.33 4.58 9.86
C LEU A 84 0.69 5.70 9.70
N GLY A 85 0.33 6.84 9.07
CA GLY A 85 1.29 7.90 8.75
C GLY A 85 2.34 7.49 7.70
N VAL A 86 2.05 6.45 6.92
CA VAL A 86 2.88 5.99 5.79
C VAL A 86 2.44 6.70 4.52
N HIS A 87 3.35 7.48 3.94
CA HIS A 87 3.11 8.21 2.70
C HIS A 87 3.65 7.41 1.52
N VAL A 88 2.92 7.43 0.40
CA VAL A 88 3.29 6.72 -0.83
C VAL A 88 3.66 7.72 -1.92
N ASP A 89 4.87 7.59 -2.45
CA ASP A 89 5.43 8.50 -3.46
C ASP A 89 5.33 7.89 -4.86
N TRP A 90 4.19 8.08 -5.52
CA TRP A 90 3.91 7.49 -6.84
C TRP A 90 4.87 7.93 -7.96
N SER A 91 5.54 9.06 -7.80
CA SER A 91 6.48 9.61 -8.78
C SER A 91 7.94 9.24 -8.51
N ARG A 92 8.26 8.70 -7.34
CA ARG A 92 9.63 8.37 -6.95
C ARG A 92 9.96 6.95 -7.38
N PRO A 93 10.94 6.74 -8.28
CA PRO A 93 11.33 5.40 -8.67
C PRO A 93 11.94 4.67 -7.48
N VAL A 94 11.64 3.38 -7.38
CA VAL A 94 12.35 2.43 -6.53
C VAL A 94 13.38 1.76 -7.41
N GLU A 95 14.67 2.01 -7.17
CA GLU A 95 15.73 1.33 -7.92
C GLU A 95 15.70 -0.19 -7.64
N GLY A 96 16.02 -0.97 -8.67
CA GLY A 96 15.91 -2.43 -8.68
C GLY A 96 17.09 -3.13 -8.02
#